data_AF-A0A7V7E7F4-F1
#
_entry.id   AF-A0A7V7E7F4-F1
#
_cell.length_a   1.000
_cell.length_b   1.000
_cell.length_c   1.000
_cell.angle_alpha   90.00
_cell.angle_beta   90.00
_cell.angle_gamma   90.00
#
_symmetry.space_group_name_H-M   'P 1'
#
loop_
_entity.id
_entity.type
_entity.pdbx_description
1 polymer ?
#
loop_
_entity_poly.entity_id
_entity_poly.type
_entity_poly.pdbx_seq_one_letter_code
_entity_poly.pdbx_strand_id
1 'polypeptide(L)'
;MGILLVIGLGVLGWGVTRGMHTATSHGGGADGGSTFTAEVMLPPGSHLEQMTTAGDRIVLRLSGGESERILVVDPHSGQVSGRITLVPDGR
;
A
#
# COMPACT_ATOMS: atom_id res chain seq x y z
N MET A 1 -36.71 12.55 -9.15
CA MET A 1 -35.87 12.21 -7.97
C MET A 1 -35.10 10.89 -8.16
N GLY A 2 -35.70 9.79 -8.65
CA GLY A 2 -34.98 8.51 -8.80
C GLY A 2 -33.92 8.42 -9.90
N ILE A 3 -34.00 9.25 -10.95
CA ILE A 3 -33.06 9.19 -12.10
C ILE A 3 -31.64 9.58 -11.69
N LEU A 4 -31.47 10.52 -10.74
CA LEU A 4 -30.17 10.90 -10.20
C LEU A 4 -29.46 9.73 -9.50
N LEU A 5 -30.23 8.86 -8.85
CA LEU A 5 -29.70 7.68 -8.17
C LEU A 5 -29.17 6.65 -9.17
N VAL A 6 -29.90 6.42 -10.26
CA VAL A 6 -29.49 5.49 -11.32
C VAL A 6 -28.26 5.99 -12.07
N ILE A 7 -28.18 7.30 -12.35
CA ILE A 7 -27.00 7.91 -12.96
C ILE A 7 -25.80 7.84 -12.02
N GLY A 8 -25.99 8.17 -10.72
CA GLY A 8 -24.94 8.07 -9.72
C GLY A 8 -24.39 6.65 -9.55
N LEU A 9 -25.28 5.64 -9.54
CA LEU A 9 -24.87 4.23 -9.44
C LEU A 9 -24.14 3.76 -10.71
N GLY A 10 -24.59 4.21 -11.89
CA GLY A 10 -23.95 3.89 -13.17
C GLY A 10 -22.54 4.47 -13.29
N VAL A 11 -22.34 5.72 -12.84
CA VAL A 11 -21.03 6.37 -12.81
C VAL A 11 -20.10 5.70 -11.80
N LEU A 12 -20.60 5.27 -10.63
CA LEU A 12 -19.82 4.49 -9.67
C LEU A 12 -19.40 3.12 -10.25
N GLY A 13 -20.33 2.38 -10.86
CA GLY A 13 -20.03 1.09 -11.48
C GLY A 13 -19.03 1.18 -12.63
N TRP A 14 -19.15 2.21 -13.47
CA TRP A 14 -18.25 2.43 -14.59
C TRP A 14 -16.86 2.94 -14.15
N GLY A 15 -16.82 3.81 -13.14
CA GLY A 15 -15.58 4.26 -12.48
C GLY A 15 -14.81 3.09 -11.87
N VAL A 16 -15.49 2.11 -11.27
CA VAL A 16 -14.87 0.90 -10.71
C VAL A 16 -14.23 0.04 -11.80
N THR A 17 -14.87 -0.12 -12.98
CA THR A 17 -14.27 -0.91 -14.07
C THR A 17 -13.04 -0.27 -14.71
N ARG A 18 -12.90 1.07 -14.67
CA ARG A 18 -11.67 1.77 -15.07
C ARG A 18 -10.66 1.93 -13.93
N GLY A 19 -11.13 1.87 -12.70
CA GLY A 19 -10.36 1.99 -11.47
C GLY A 19 -9.74 0.68 -10.98
N MET A 20 -9.80 -0.42 -11.74
CA MET A 20 -9.12 -1.69 -11.39
C MET A 20 -7.58 -1.60 -11.42
N HIS A 21 -7.01 -0.40 -11.57
CA HIS A 21 -5.60 -0.12 -11.26
C HIS A 21 -5.39 0.49 -9.86
N THR A 22 -6.46 0.75 -9.11
CA THR A 22 -6.44 1.41 -7.81
C THR A 22 -7.47 0.77 -6.86
N ALA A 23 -6.95 -0.11 -6.02
CA ALA A 23 -7.50 -0.52 -4.71
C ALA A 23 -8.81 -1.33 -4.68
N THR A 24 -8.69 -2.63 -4.95
CA THR A 24 -9.49 -3.65 -4.26
C THR A 24 -8.67 -4.93 -4.07
N SER A 25 -8.05 -5.11 -2.90
CA SER A 25 -7.55 -6.42 -2.46
C SER A 25 -8.34 -6.84 -1.24
N HIS A 26 -9.54 -7.39 -1.47
CA HIS A 26 -10.24 -8.23 -0.50
C HIS A 26 -9.84 -9.68 -0.75
N GLY A 27 -9.38 -10.37 0.30
CA GLY A 27 -9.55 -11.81 0.44
C GLY A 27 -8.36 -12.70 0.05
N GLY A 28 -7.64 -13.15 1.07
CA GLY A 28 -7.51 -14.58 1.37
C GLY A 28 -6.80 -15.48 0.37
N GLY A 29 -5.50 -15.64 0.57
CA GLY A 29 -4.74 -16.83 0.19
C GLY A 29 -3.68 -17.06 1.26
N ALA A 30 -3.96 -17.93 2.23
CA ALA A 30 -2.92 -18.47 3.09
C ALA A 30 -2.15 -19.51 2.27
N ASP A 31 -1.35 -19.04 1.32
CA ASP A 31 -0.39 -19.89 0.62
C ASP A 31 0.78 -20.16 1.57
N GLY A 32 1.11 -21.45 1.70
CA GLY A 32 2.02 -21.99 2.70
C GLY A 32 3.28 -21.15 2.87
N GLY A 33 3.50 -20.71 4.11
CA GLY A 33 4.56 -19.77 4.48
C GLY A 33 5.93 -20.23 4.01
N SER A 34 6.39 -19.65 2.91
CA SER A 34 7.79 -19.63 2.53
C SER A 34 8.53 -18.80 3.56
N THR A 35 9.41 -19.42 4.35
CA THR A 35 10.31 -18.68 5.23
C THR A 35 11.32 -17.95 4.35
N PHE A 36 11.28 -16.63 4.37
CA PHE A 36 12.26 -15.81 3.68
C PHE A 36 13.00 -14.93 4.69
N THR A 37 14.26 -14.64 4.37
CA THR A 37 15.12 -13.71 5.10
C THR A 37 15.55 -12.64 4.12
N ALA A 38 15.31 -11.38 4.45
CA ALA A 38 15.68 -10.24 3.61
C ALA A 38 16.29 -9.14 4.47
N GLU A 39 17.30 -8.46 3.93
CA GLU A 39 17.88 -7.25 4.51
C GLU A 39 17.37 -6.05 3.73
N VAL A 40 16.84 -5.06 4.44
CA VAL A 40 16.32 -3.83 3.84
C VAL A 40 17.14 -2.65 4.36
N MET A 41 17.72 -1.88 3.44
CA MET A 41 18.44 -0.66 3.79
C MET A 41 17.46 0.43 4.21
N LEU A 42 17.52 0.80 5.49
CA LEU A 42 16.74 1.90 6.06
C LEU A 42 17.54 3.21 5.96
N PRO A 43 16.89 4.34 5.63
CA PRO A 43 17.53 5.65 5.69
C PRO A 43 18.09 5.95 7.09
N PRO A 44 19.22 6.66 7.20
CA PRO A 44 19.77 7.03 8.50
C PRO A 44 18.78 7.89 9.30
N GLY A 45 18.68 7.62 10.60
CA GLY A 45 17.75 8.31 11.50
C GLY A 45 16.27 7.95 11.30
N SER A 46 15.95 6.96 10.47
CA SER A 46 14.60 6.44 10.35
C SER A 46 14.33 5.34 11.39
N HIS A 47 13.08 5.26 11.84
CA HIS A 47 12.58 4.24 12.75
C HIS A 47 11.42 3.49 12.09
N LEU A 48 11.41 2.16 12.26
CA LEU A 48 10.30 1.34 11.80
C LEU A 48 9.15 1.45 12.82
N GLU A 49 8.06 2.11 12.42
CA GLU A 49 6.86 2.27 13.26
C GLU A 49 5.91 1.09 13.10
N GLN A 50 5.75 0.62 11.86
CA GLN A 50 4.80 -0.43 11.55
C GLN A 50 5.29 -1.27 10.38
N MET A 51 5.06 -2.58 10.48
CA MET A 51 5.25 -3.54 9.40
C MET A 51 3.96 -4.32 9.22
N THR A 52 3.49 -4.43 7.99
CA THR A 52 2.31 -5.21 7.63
C THR A 52 2.52 -5.89 6.29
N THR A 53 1.70 -6.89 5.98
CA THR A 53 1.71 -7.56 4.68
C THR A 53 0.45 -7.18 3.89
N ALA A 54 0.62 -6.95 2.60
CA ALA A 54 -0.46 -6.61 1.68
C ALA A 54 -0.34 -7.49 0.43
N GLY A 55 -1.05 -8.61 0.42
CA GLY A 55 -0.84 -9.68 -0.57
C GLY A 55 0.56 -10.26 -0.42
N ASP A 56 1.34 -10.27 -1.51
CA ASP A 56 2.71 -10.77 -1.57
C ASP A 56 3.78 -9.68 -1.35
N ARG A 57 3.43 -8.62 -0.61
CA ARG A 57 4.32 -7.49 -0.35
C ARG A 57 4.37 -7.17 1.12
N ILE A 58 5.54 -6.72 1.56
CA ILE A 58 5.70 -6.16 2.90
C ILE A 58 5.58 -4.65 2.79
N VAL A 59 4.75 -4.05 3.61
CA VAL A 59 4.61 -2.60 3.73
C VAL A 59 5.23 -2.17 5.04
N LEU A 60 6.20 -1.27 4.97
CA LEU A 60 6.91 -0.70 6.10
C LEU A 60 6.55 0.77 6.24
N ARG A 61 6.07 1.18 7.41
CA ARG A 61 5.88 2.59 7.77
C ARG A 61 7.09 3.04 8.58
N LEU A 62 7.78 4.04 8.06
CA LEU A 62 8.96 4.62 8.66
C LEU A 62 8.67 6.03 9.14
N SER A 63 9.07 6.33 10.37
CA SER A 63 9.14 7.68 10.92
C SER A 63 10.60 8.13 11.00
N GLY A 64 10.83 9.39 11.37
CA GLY A 64 12.17 9.94 11.57
C GLY A 64 12.91 10.27 10.27
N GLY A 65 14.15 10.77 10.42
CA GLY A 65 14.92 11.36 9.34
C GLY A 65 14.27 12.64 8.79
N GLU A 66 14.25 12.80 7.47
CA GLU A 66 13.74 14.03 6.83
C GLU A 66 12.21 14.09 6.69
N SER A 67 11.51 12.94 6.63
CA SER A 67 10.05 12.87 6.43
C SER A 67 9.54 11.48 6.79
N GLU A 68 8.24 11.38 7.12
CA GLU A 68 7.55 10.11 7.28
C GLU A 68 7.36 9.43 5.90
N ARG A 69 7.51 8.10 5.84
CA ARG A 69 7.54 7.37 4.57
C ARG A 69 6.88 6.00 4.69
N ILE A 70 6.33 5.52 3.59
CA ILE A 70 5.87 4.14 3.44
C ILE A 70 6.70 3.47 2.35
N LEU A 71 7.34 2.35 2.68
CA LEU A 71 8.07 1.51 1.74
C LEU A 71 7.27 0.26 1.44
N VAL A 72 7.21 -0.13 0.17
CA VAL A 72 6.67 -1.41 -0.28
C VAL A 72 7.86 -2.27 -0.69
N VAL A 73 8.04 -3.40 -0.04
CA VAL A 73 9.18 -4.30 -0.21
C VAL A 73 8.70 -5.62 -0.81
N ASP A 74 9.48 -6.10 -1.79
CA ASP A 74 9.37 -7.45 -2.33
C ASP A 74 10.04 -8.44 -1.35
N PRO A 75 9.30 -9.38 -0.75
CA PRO A 75 9.86 -10.32 0.22
C PRO A 75 10.84 -11.33 -0.41
N HIS A 76 10.71 -11.61 -1.70
CA HIS A 76 11.55 -12.59 -2.40
C HIS A 76 12.95 -12.03 -2.69
N SER A 77 13.06 -10.72 -2.93
CA SER A 77 14.32 -10.06 -3.30
C SER A 77 14.85 -9.08 -2.24
N GLY A 78 14.04 -8.70 -1.25
CA GLY A 78 14.35 -7.63 -0.29
C GLY A 78 14.35 -6.23 -0.90
N GLN A 79 13.98 -6.10 -2.17
CA GLN A 79 14.03 -4.83 -2.89
C GLN A 79 12.81 -3.96 -2.62
N VAL A 80 13.03 -2.66 -2.52
CA VAL A 80 11.94 -1.67 -2.40
C VAL A 80 11.27 -1.52 -3.76
N SER A 81 10.05 -2.05 -3.88
CA SER A 81 9.20 -1.95 -5.06
C SER A 81 8.50 -0.60 -5.17
N GLY A 82 8.31 0.11 -4.05
CA GLY A 82 7.64 1.40 -4.02
C GLY A 82 7.98 2.23 -2.80
N ARG A 83 7.91 3.57 -2.96
CA ARG A 83 8.15 4.53 -1.89
C ARG A 83 7.12 5.64 -1.96
N ILE A 84 6.52 5.95 -0.82
CA ILE A 84 5.58 7.05 -0.65
C ILE A 84 6.15 7.93 0.46
N THR A 85 6.35 9.22 0.16
CA THR A 85 6.71 10.21 1.18
C THR A 85 5.43 10.88 1.66
N LEU A 86 5.19 10.85 2.97
CA LEU A 86 4.08 11.53 3.59
C LEU A 86 4.49 12.98 3.85
N VAL A 87 3.71 13.90 3.33
CA VAL A 87 3.90 15.35 3.50
C VAL A 87 2.76 15.84 4.40
N PRO A 88 3.05 16.52 5.52
CA PRO A 88 2.01 17.06 6.38
C PRO A 88 1.11 18.03 5.61
N ASP A 89 -0.21 17.91 5.80
CA ASP A 89 -1.11 18.97 5.39
C ASP A 89 -1.00 20.10 6.43
N GLY A 90 -0.41 21.24 6.04
CA GLY A 90 -0.14 22.35 6.96
C GLY A 90 -1.39 23.14 7.39
N ARG A 91 -2.48 22.46 7.76
CA ARG A 91 -3.74 23.06 8.23
C ARG A 91 -3.90 22.98 9.75
#